data_AF-A0A5M4ELM2-F1
#
_entry.id   AF-A0A5M4ELM2-F1
#
_cell.length_a   1.000
_cell.length_b   1.000
_cell.length_c   1.000
_cell.angle_alpha   90.00
_cell.angle_beta   90.00
_cell.angle_gamma   90.00
#
_symmetry.space_group_name_H-M   'P 1'
#
loop_
_entity.id
_entity.type
_entity.pdbx_description
1 polymer ?
#
loop_
_entity_poly.entity_id
_entity_poly.type
_entity_poly.pdbx_seq_one_letter_code
_entity_poly.pdbx_strand_id
1 'polypeptide(L)'
;MLIFSDKLLFYIVVISHHIFLVVTFFSIPFYIVLAEWYITFPLLSWTVYLIFSTDITCPYTNFENKLRKKIGKPQIKGFIYHYYLKNFVRIKNRIKN
;
A
#
# COMPACT_ATOMS: atom_id res chain seq x y z
N MET A 1 25.25 4.13 15.50
CA MET A 1 24.05 3.70 16.25
C MET A 1 22.73 4.11 15.56
N LEU A 2 22.64 5.26 14.89
CA LEU A 2 21.42 5.73 14.19
C LEU A 2 20.93 4.83 13.03
N ILE A 3 21.84 4.26 12.23
CA ILE A 3 21.50 3.48 11.02
C ILE A 3 20.69 2.21 11.35
N PHE A 4 20.94 1.57 12.50
CA PHE A 4 20.19 0.39 12.92
C PHE A 4 18.74 0.75 13.25
N SER A 5 18.53 1.88 13.91
CA SER A 5 17.21 2.42 14.24
C SER A 5 16.42 2.80 12.98
N ASP A 6 17.06 3.43 11.98
CA ASP A 6 16.38 3.80 10.73
C ASP A 6 15.95 2.57 9.91
N LYS A 7 16.77 1.51 9.91
CA LYS A 7 16.40 0.23 9.27
C LYS A 7 15.23 -0.44 9.99
N LEU A 8 15.24 -0.49 11.32
CA LEU A 8 14.14 -1.04 12.11
C LEU A 8 12.83 -0.27 11.83
N LEU A 9 12.89 1.06 11.87
CA LEU A 9 11.75 1.93 11.58
C LEU A 9 11.22 1.72 10.16
N PHE A 10 12.11 1.55 9.17
CA PHE A 10 11.72 1.20 7.81
C PHE A 10 10.92 -0.10 7.75
N TYR A 11 11.40 -1.17 8.40
CA TYR A 11 10.68 -2.45 8.41
C TYR A 11 9.34 -2.36 9.14
N ILE A 12 9.27 -1.65 10.27
CA ILE A 12 8.02 -1.42 11.00
C ILE A 12 6.99 -0.74 10.09
N VAL A 13 7.38 0.34 9.39
CA VAL A 13 6.51 1.05 8.44
C VAL A 13 6.06 0.16 7.30
N VAL A 14 6.94 -0.65 6.74
CA VAL A 14 6.54 -1.56 5.66
C VAL A 14 5.54 -2.61 6.17
N ILE A 15 5.78 -3.21 7.34
CA ILE A 15 4.94 -4.25 7.93
C ILE A 15 3.56 -3.69 8.29
N SER A 16 3.49 -2.55 8.95
CA SER A 16 2.22 -1.90 9.31
C SER A 16 1.39 -1.52 8.08
N HIS A 17 2.03 -1.12 6.98
CA HIS A 17 1.34 -0.85 5.72
C HIS A 17 0.71 -2.13 5.14
N HIS A 18 1.42 -3.26 5.20
CA HIS A 18 0.87 -4.56 4.81
C HIS A 18 -0.32 -4.94 5.71
N ILE A 19 -0.19 -4.78 7.03
CA ILE A 19 -1.27 -5.06 7.98
C ILE A 19 -2.50 -4.21 7.66
N PHE A 20 -2.32 -2.91 7.39
CA PHE A 20 -3.41 -2.02 7.02
C PHE A 20 -4.13 -2.49 5.74
N LEU A 21 -3.39 -2.88 4.70
CA LEU A 21 -3.98 -3.40 3.46
C LEU A 21 -4.74 -4.71 3.69
N VAL A 22 -4.18 -5.62 4.49
CA VAL A 22 -4.83 -6.90 4.83
C VAL A 22 -6.12 -6.67 5.61
N VAL A 23 -6.08 -5.86 6.67
CA VAL A 23 -7.26 -5.51 7.46
C VAL A 23 -8.32 -4.84 6.60
N THR A 24 -7.93 -3.89 5.74
CA THR A 24 -8.86 -3.21 4.82
C THR A 24 -9.46 -4.19 3.81
N PHE A 25 -8.67 -5.07 3.22
CA PHE A 25 -9.17 -6.06 2.26
C PHE A 25 -10.18 -7.01 2.91
N PHE A 26 -9.86 -7.50 4.11
CA PHE A 26 -10.75 -8.40 4.84
C PHE A 26 -11.95 -7.69 5.46
N SER A 27 -11.94 -6.36 5.67
CA SER A 27 -13.11 -5.64 6.17
C SER A 27 -14.19 -5.40 5.10
N ILE A 28 -13.82 -5.42 3.81
CA ILE A 28 -14.75 -5.21 2.68
C ILE A 28 -15.99 -6.12 2.75
N PRO A 29 -15.88 -7.45 2.87
CA PRO A 29 -17.05 -8.31 2.96
C PRO A 29 -17.90 -8.04 4.20
N PHE A 30 -17.29 -7.68 5.34
CA PHE A 30 -18.03 -7.45 6.59
C PHE A 30 -18.93 -6.25 6.48
N TYR A 31 -18.44 -5.09 6.03
CA TYR A 31 -19.31 -3.92 5.94
C TYR A 31 -20.31 -4.05 4.78
N ILE A 32 -20.00 -4.77 3.70
CA ILE A 32 -20.98 -5.04 2.63
C ILE A 32 -22.17 -5.87 3.14
N VAL A 33 -21.93 -6.85 4.01
CA VAL A 33 -22.98 -7.77 4.49
C VAL A 33 -23.68 -7.24 5.75
N LEU A 34 -22.95 -6.58 6.65
CA LEU A 34 -23.43 -6.23 7.99
C LEU A 34 -23.87 -4.77 8.13
N ALA A 35 -23.41 -3.86 7.26
CA ALA A 35 -23.72 -2.44 7.38
C ALA A 35 -24.85 -2.01 6.43
N GLU A 36 -25.58 -0.97 6.83
CA GLU A 36 -26.63 -0.38 6.00
C GLU A 36 -26.04 0.27 4.74
N TRP A 37 -26.85 0.33 3.67
CA TRP A 37 -26.38 0.74 2.35
C TRP A 37 -25.70 2.11 2.35
N TYR A 38 -26.20 3.09 3.11
CA TYR A 38 -25.63 4.43 3.18
C TYR A 38 -24.31 4.50 3.97
N ILE A 39 -23.92 3.45 4.69
CA ILE A 39 -22.59 3.28 5.29
C ILE A 39 -21.69 2.55 4.29
N THR A 40 -22.21 1.48 3.69
CA THR A 40 -21.49 0.62 2.76
C THR A 40 -21.04 1.36 1.51
N PHE A 41 -21.91 2.15 0.88
CA PHE A 41 -21.57 2.84 -0.37
C PHE A 41 -20.41 3.84 -0.20
N PRO A 42 -20.43 4.78 0.77
CA PRO A 42 -19.30 5.68 1.00
C PRO A 42 -18.00 4.94 1.36
N LEU A 43 -18.07 3.92 2.23
CA LEU A 43 -16.88 3.16 2.63
C LEU A 43 -16.29 2.36 1.46
N LEU A 44 -17.14 1.75 0.64
CA LEU A 44 -16.71 1.02 -0.55
C LEU A 44 -16.08 1.96 -1.57
N SER A 45 -16.75 3.08 -1.88
CA SER A 45 -16.22 4.11 -2.78
C SER A 45 -14.87 4.64 -2.29
N TRP A 46 -14.74 4.91 -0.99
CA TRP A 46 -13.48 5.35 -0.40
C TRP A 46 -12.39 4.26 -0.46
N THR A 47 -12.74 3.00 -0.19
CA THR A 47 -11.80 1.88 -0.26
C THR A 47 -11.29 1.65 -1.68
N VAL A 48 -12.19 1.67 -2.68
CA VAL A 48 -11.83 1.58 -4.10
C VAL A 48 -10.95 2.76 -4.51
N TYR A 49 -11.32 3.98 -4.09
CA TYR A 49 -10.52 5.17 -4.35
C TYR A 49 -9.11 5.05 -3.79
N LEU A 50 -8.94 4.57 -2.56
CA LEU A 50 -7.63 4.37 -1.93
C LEU A 50 -6.79 3.29 -2.64
N ILE A 51 -7.41 2.22 -3.14
CA ILE A 51 -6.69 1.11 -3.79
C ILE A 51 -6.24 1.48 -5.21
N PHE A 52 -7.12 2.14 -5.98
CA PHE A 52 -6.93 2.32 -7.42
C PHE A 52 -6.49 3.71 -7.84
N SER A 53 -6.58 4.73 -6.97
CA SER A 53 -6.16 6.07 -7.35
C SER A 53 -4.65 6.14 -7.58
N THR A 54 -4.28 6.54 -8.78
CA THR A 54 -2.89 6.81 -9.18
C THR A 54 -2.37 8.15 -8.66
N ASP A 55 -3.28 9.06 -8.30
CA ASP A 55 -2.96 10.44 -7.93
C ASP A 55 -2.81 10.62 -6.41
N ILE A 56 -3.26 9.65 -5.61
CA ILE A 56 -3.07 9.69 -4.16
C ILE A 56 -1.61 9.34 -3.85
N THR A 57 -0.82 10.37 -3.55
CA THR A 57 0.45 10.16 -2.87
C THR A 57 0.17 9.73 -1.42
N CYS A 58 0.08 8.43 -1.18
CA CYS A 58 -0.18 7.90 0.15
C CYS A 58 0.88 8.44 1.14
N PRO A 59 0.48 9.14 2.22
CA PRO A 59 1.43 9.75 3.15
C PRO A 59 2.31 8.69 3.81
N TYR A 60 1.81 7.46 3.94
CA TYR A 60 2.56 6.32 4.45
C TYR A 60 3.67 5.87 3.49
N THR A 61 3.40 5.84 2.18
CA THR A 61 4.42 5.61 1.14
C THR A 61 5.45 6.75 1.13
N ASN A 62 5.01 8.00 1.34
CA ASN A 62 5.93 9.14 1.46
C ASN A 62 6.85 9.00 2.68
N PHE A 63 6.32 8.51 3.81
CA PHE A 63 7.11 8.23 4.99
C PHE A 63 8.12 7.09 4.75
N GLU A 64 7.69 6.00 4.10
CA GLU A 64 8.59 4.95 3.64
C GLU A 64 9.70 5.52 2.75
N ASN A 65 9.36 6.37 1.77
CA ASN A 65 10.34 7.00 0.88
C ASN A 65 11.35 7.90 1.60
N LYS A 66 10.94 8.60 2.66
CA LYS A 66 11.87 9.35 3.53
C LYS A 66 12.87 8.40 4.20
N LEU A 67 12.41 7.26 4.72
CA LEU A 67 13.28 6.25 5.33
C LEU A 67 14.18 5.55 4.31
N ARG A 68 13.64 5.21 3.12
CA ARG A 68 14.41 4.64 2.00
C ARG A 68 15.58 5.54 1.60
N LYS A 69 15.33 6.85 1.51
CA LYS A 69 16.39 7.84 1.23
C LYS A 69 17.50 7.81 2.30
N LYS A 70 17.14 7.71 3.58
CA LYS A 70 18.11 7.62 4.69
C LYS A 70 18.97 6.36 4.64
N ILE A 71 18.41 5.22 4.24
CA ILE A 71 19.12 3.93 4.16
C ILE A 71 19.70 3.60 2.78
N GLY A 72 19.72 4.56 1.85
CA GLY A 72 20.30 4.40 0.51
C GLY A 72 19.48 3.53 -0.46
N LYS A 73 18.17 3.35 -0.22
CA LYS A 73 17.26 2.63 -1.13
C LYS A 73 16.56 3.57 -2.11
N PRO A 74 16.27 3.12 -3.35
CA PRO A 74 15.53 3.92 -4.33
C PRO A 74 14.08 4.12 -3.87
N GLN A 75 13.54 5.31 -4.12
CA GLN A 75 12.15 5.65 -3.80
C GLN A 75 11.16 4.86 -4.66
N ILE A 76 9.95 4.66 -4.14
CA ILE A 76 8.86 3.95 -4.79
C ILE A 76 7.72 4.91 -5.12
N LYS A 77 7.10 4.71 -6.29
CA LYS A 77 5.96 5.52 -6.74
C LYS A 77 4.65 5.12 -6.06
N GLY A 78 4.50 3.85 -5.71
CA GLY A 78 3.31 3.33 -5.04
C GLY A 78 3.59 2.01 -4.34
N PHE A 79 2.99 1.83 -3.17
CA PHE A 79 3.22 0.68 -2.31
C PHE A 79 2.72 -0.62 -2.95
N ILE A 80 1.44 -0.66 -3.32
CA ILE A 80 0.80 -1.84 -3.92
C ILE A 80 1.52 -2.24 -5.21
N TYR A 81 1.84 -1.26 -6.05
CA TYR A 81 2.59 -1.51 -7.27
C TYR A 81 3.97 -2.11 -6.97
N HIS A 82 4.73 -1.53 -6.04
CA HIS A 82 6.09 -1.99 -5.74
C HIS A 82 6.13 -3.41 -5.16
N TYR A 83 5.26 -3.70 -4.19
CA TYR A 83 5.29 -4.95 -3.41
C TYR A 83 4.48 -6.09 -4.04
N TYR A 84 3.37 -5.78 -4.74
CA TYR A 84 2.46 -6.80 -5.26
C TYR A 84 2.44 -6.85 -6.79
N LEU A 85 2.29 -5.72 -7.50
CA LEU A 85 2.00 -5.76 -8.94
C LEU A 85 3.24 -5.78 -9.85
N LYS A 86 4.38 -5.24 -9.42
CA LYS A 86 5.59 -5.05 -10.25
C LYS A 86 6.04 -6.34 -10.93
N ASN A 87 5.99 -7.47 -10.22
CA ASN A 87 6.41 -8.77 -10.76
C ASN A 87 5.43 -9.28 -11.82
N PHE A 88 4.11 -9.15 -11.59
CA PHE A 88 3.10 -9.53 -12.57
C PHE A 88 3.20 -8.70 -13.85
N VAL A 89 3.38 -7.38 -13.72
CA VAL A 89 3.57 -6.48 -14.88
C VAL A 89 4.83 -6.86 -15.66
N ARG A 90 5.94 -7.17 -14.96
CA ARG A 90 7.18 -7.62 -15.59
C ARG A 90 7.01 -8.94 -16.35
N ILE A 91 6.28 -9.90 -15.79
CA ILE A 91 6.00 -11.19 -16.45
C ILE A 91 5.11 -10.98 -17.67
N LYS A 92 4.02 -10.21 -17.54
CA LYS A 92 3.11 -9.88 -18.66
C LYS A 92 3.85 -9.27 -19.85
N ASN A 93 4.76 -8.33 -19.60
CA ASN A 93 5.55 -7.69 -20.66
C ASN A 93 6.53 -8.64 -21.33
N ARG A 94 7.01 -9.69 -20.65
CA ARG A 94 7.88 -10.71 -21.25
C ARG A 94 7.13 -11.68 -22.16
N ILE A 95 5.86 -11.97 -21.85
CA ILE A 95 5.03 -12.89 -22.66
C ILE A 95 4.53 -12.20 -23.93
N LYS A 96 4.38 -10.87 -23.90
CA LYS A 96 3.90 -10.07 -25.03
C LYS A 96 5.00 -9.74 -26.07
N ASN A 97 6.27 -9.82 -25.67
CA ASN A 97 7.43 -9.65 -26.55
C ASN A 97 7.88 -11.00 -27.10
#